data_AF-A0AAP0N6A2-F1
#
_entry.id   AF-A0AAP0N6A2-F1
#
_cell.length_a   1.000
_cell.length_b   1.000
_cell.length_c   1.000
_cell.angle_alpha   90.00
_cell.angle_beta   90.00
_cell.angle_gamma   90.00
#
_symmetry.space_group_name_H-M   'P 1'
#
loop_
_entity.id
_entity.type
_entity.pdbx_description
1 polymer ?
#
loop_
_entity_poly.entity_id
_entity_poly.type
_entity_poly.pdbx_seq_one_letter_code
_entity_poly.pdbx_strand_id
1 'polypeptide(L)'
;MATISNGALQITPDSVGNFSLAHRSGRILLDRFFKLWDGNGRVASFNSSFLINIFRLNSSFSPGEGFAFLIAPDIDLPPGSDGQYLGLTNSTTDGNPTNHLIAIELDTFKQDFDPDNNHMGLDINSVRSNKTVSLSHLGIQIAPVETKNYTVWV
;
A
#
# COMPACT_ATOMS: atom_id res chain seq x y z
N MET A 1 -9.64 -9.58 2.62
CA MET A 1 -10.11 -10.03 1.28
C MET A 1 -10.45 -8.80 0.48
N ALA A 2 -9.87 -8.68 -0.72
CA ALA A 2 -10.17 -7.62 -1.66
C ALA A 2 -11.40 -7.99 -2.52
N THR A 3 -12.17 -7.00 -2.98
CA THR A 3 -13.38 -7.21 -3.77
C THR A 3 -13.59 -6.08 -4.78
N ILE A 4 -14.55 -6.26 -5.69
CA ILE A 4 -15.04 -5.20 -6.58
C ILE A 4 -16.42 -4.79 -6.08
N SER A 5 -16.60 -3.50 -5.77
CA SER A 5 -17.86 -2.96 -5.29
C SER A 5 -18.04 -1.52 -5.80
N ASN A 6 -19.26 -1.17 -6.20
CA ASN A 6 -19.61 0.17 -6.71
C ASN A 6 -18.67 0.70 -7.82
N GLY A 7 -18.17 -0.19 -8.68
CA GLY A 7 -17.25 0.17 -9.77
C GLY A 7 -15.82 0.47 -9.32
N ALA A 8 -15.46 0.17 -8.07
CA ALA A 8 -14.11 0.37 -7.53
C ALA A 8 -13.52 -0.95 -6.99
N LEU A 9 -12.19 -1.01 -7.01
CA LEU A 9 -11.43 -2.03 -6.31
C LEU A 9 -11.36 -1.67 -4.82
N GLN A 10 -11.91 -2.51 -3.96
CA GLN A 10 -11.82 -2.38 -2.51
C GLN A 10 -10.80 -3.39 -1.99
N ILE A 11 -9.60 -2.91 -1.64
CA ILE A 11 -8.51 -3.77 -1.13
C ILE A 11 -8.82 -4.26 0.29
N THR A 12 -9.33 -3.35 1.12
CA THR A 12 -9.90 -3.61 2.44
C THR A 12 -11.38 -3.20 2.46
N PRO A 13 -12.21 -3.76 3.35
CA PRO A 13 -13.62 -3.39 3.45
C PRO A 13 -13.81 -1.89 3.71
N ASP A 14 -14.83 -1.30 3.09
CA ASP A 14 -15.22 0.08 3.34
C ASP A 14 -16.03 0.23 4.63
N SER A 15 -15.89 1.39 5.24
CA SER A 15 -16.57 1.91 6.42
C SER A 15 -18.10 1.95 6.36
N VAL A 16 -18.70 1.86 5.17
CA VAL A 16 -20.16 1.79 4.97
C VAL A 16 -20.72 0.39 5.26
N GLY A 17 -19.87 -0.65 5.32
CA GLY A 17 -20.30 -2.03 5.58
C GLY A 17 -20.35 -2.40 7.06
N ASN A 18 -21.10 -3.47 7.40
CA ASN A 18 -21.14 -4.04 8.75
C ASN A 18 -19.97 -5.03 8.98
N PHE A 19 -18.74 -4.54 8.93
CA PHE A 19 -17.54 -5.35 9.10
C PHE A 19 -16.54 -4.66 10.03
N SER A 20 -15.75 -5.44 10.77
CA SER A 20 -14.58 -4.87 11.47
C SER A 20 -13.57 -4.39 10.43
N LEU A 21 -13.17 -3.12 10.54
CA LEU A 21 -12.13 -2.49 9.71
C LEU A 21 -10.72 -2.76 10.25
N ALA A 22 -10.60 -3.21 11.50
CA ALA A 22 -9.32 -3.52 12.12
C ALA A 22 -8.73 -4.84 11.57
N HIS A 23 -7.40 -4.91 11.51
CA HIS A 23 -6.65 -6.11 11.13
C HIS A 23 -7.06 -6.66 9.76
N ARG A 24 -7.22 -5.77 8.79
CA ARG A 24 -7.59 -6.11 7.41
C ARG A 24 -6.44 -5.80 6.47
N SER A 25 -6.10 -6.77 5.65
CA SER A 25 -5.25 -6.58 4.49
C SER A 25 -5.81 -7.34 3.28
N GLY A 26 -5.31 -6.94 2.12
CA GLY A 26 -5.71 -7.48 0.83
C GLY A 26 -4.67 -7.11 -0.22
N ARG A 27 -4.70 -7.85 -1.33
CA ARG A 27 -3.90 -7.57 -2.52
C ARG A 27 -4.79 -7.76 -3.74
N ILE A 28 -4.50 -6.98 -4.77
CA ILE A 28 -5.06 -7.16 -6.11
C ILE A 28 -3.89 -7.02 -7.07
N LEU A 29 -3.58 -8.10 -7.79
CA LEU A 29 -2.55 -8.10 -8.84
C LEU A 29 -3.20 -8.34 -10.19
N LEU A 30 -2.53 -7.89 -11.25
CA LEU A 30 -2.88 -8.27 -12.60
C LEU A 30 -2.62 -9.78 -12.77
N ASP A 31 -3.58 -10.49 -13.37
CA ASP A 31 -3.47 -11.93 -13.67
C ASP A 31 -2.36 -12.24 -14.71
N ARG A 32 -1.79 -11.21 -15.32
CA ARG A 32 -0.69 -11.32 -16.28
C ARG A 32 0.64 -10.96 -15.63
N PHE A 33 1.61 -11.88 -15.74
CA PHE A 33 3.00 -11.63 -15.38
C PHE A 33 3.70 -10.69 -16.37
N PHE A 34 4.54 -9.80 -15.84
CA PHE A 34 5.41 -8.92 -16.61
C PHE A 34 6.87 -9.30 -16.40
N LYS A 35 7.63 -9.41 -17.48
CA LYS A 35 9.09 -9.62 -17.42
C LYS A 35 9.78 -8.28 -17.22
N LEU A 36 10.28 -8.03 -16.01
CA LEU A 36 10.90 -6.75 -15.66
C LEU A 36 12.40 -6.67 -15.99
N TRP A 37 13.07 -7.81 -16.14
CA TRP A 37 14.46 -7.86 -16.61
C TRP A 37 14.78 -9.18 -17.31
N ASP A 38 15.91 -9.25 -18.00
CA ASP A 38 16.45 -10.46 -18.58
C ASP A 38 17.91 -10.74 -18.16
N GLY A 39 18.41 -11.94 -18.49
CA GLY A 39 19.79 -12.35 -18.17
C GLY A 39 20.87 -11.62 -18.96
N ASN A 40 20.51 -10.75 -19.91
CA ASN A 40 21.43 -9.93 -20.68
C ASN A 40 21.58 -8.52 -20.08
N GLY A 41 21.04 -8.29 -18.87
CA GLY A 41 21.09 -7.01 -18.18
C GLY A 41 20.10 -5.98 -18.71
N ARG A 42 19.14 -6.37 -19.55
CA ARG A 42 18.08 -5.45 -20.01
C ARG A 42 17.02 -5.34 -18.92
N VAL A 43 16.61 -4.11 -18.62
CA VAL A 43 15.54 -3.80 -17.67
C VAL A 43 14.37 -3.15 -18.40
N ALA A 44 13.16 -3.45 -17.96
CA ALA A 44 11.94 -2.85 -18.50
C ALA A 44 11.75 -1.45 -17.91
N SER A 45 11.25 -0.54 -18.74
CA SER A 45 10.66 0.72 -18.28
C SER A 45 9.14 0.55 -18.23
N PHE A 46 8.51 1.13 -17.21
CA PHE A 46 7.06 1.13 -17.08
C PHE A 46 6.58 2.49 -16.56
N ASN A 47 5.28 2.71 -16.70
CA ASN A 47 4.56 3.71 -15.93
C ASN A 47 3.21 3.11 -15.51
N SER A 48 2.62 3.66 -14.47
CA SER A 48 1.29 3.33 -13.99
C SER A 48 0.64 4.59 -13.43
N SER A 49 -0.68 4.69 -13.57
CA SER A 49 -1.44 5.73 -12.90
C SER A 49 -2.76 5.16 -12.42
N PHE A 50 -3.17 5.55 -11.23
CA PHE A 50 -4.42 5.08 -10.64
C PHE A 50 -5.02 6.15 -9.74
N LEU A 51 -6.34 6.11 -9.60
CA LEU A 51 -7.10 6.97 -8.71
C LEU A 51 -7.34 6.22 -7.40
N ILE A 52 -6.99 6.84 -6.29
CA ILE A 52 -7.29 6.32 -4.95
C ILE A 52 -8.24 7.25 -4.21
N ASN A 53 -9.00 6.66 -3.28
CA ASN A 53 -9.79 7.38 -2.30
C ASN A 53 -9.66 6.65 -0.97
N ILE A 54 -8.94 7.25 -0.05
CA ILE A 54 -8.72 6.75 1.30
C ILE A 54 -9.20 7.85 2.24
N PHE A 55 -10.03 7.50 3.22
CA PHE A 55 -10.58 8.47 4.16
C PHE A 55 -10.91 7.79 5.49
N ARG A 56 -11.14 8.60 6.52
CA ARG A 56 -11.63 8.15 7.83
C ARG A 56 -12.96 8.81 8.14
N LEU A 57 -13.84 8.11 8.85
CA LEU A 57 -15.23 8.55 9.06
C LEU A 57 -15.36 9.89 9.81
N ASN A 58 -14.50 10.13 10.80
CA ASN A 58 -14.44 11.37 11.57
C ASN A 58 -13.10 11.48 12.31
N SER A 59 -12.89 12.60 13.00
CA SER A 59 -11.66 12.88 13.75
C SER A 59 -11.41 11.97 14.96
N SER A 60 -12.42 11.22 15.42
CA SER A 60 -12.26 10.26 16.52
C SER A 60 -11.67 8.93 16.06
N PHE A 61 -11.63 8.66 14.75
CA PHE A 61 -10.94 7.49 14.19
C PHE A 61 -9.52 7.88 13.79
N SER A 62 -8.53 7.10 14.22
CA SER A 62 -7.19 7.17 13.66
C SER A 62 -7.21 6.60 12.24
N PRO A 63 -6.60 7.26 11.25
CA PRO A 63 -6.34 6.63 9.96
C PRO A 63 -5.37 5.46 10.15
N GLY A 64 -5.43 4.46 9.26
CA GLY A 64 -4.49 3.36 9.25
C GLY A 64 -4.99 2.17 8.44
N GLU A 65 -4.10 1.42 7.81
CA GLU A 65 -2.62 1.53 7.89
C GLU A 65 -2.06 2.28 6.67
N GLY A 66 -2.50 1.93 5.46
CA GLY A 66 -2.10 2.63 4.25
C GLY A 66 -2.53 1.92 2.98
N PHE A 67 -1.88 2.28 1.88
CA PHE A 67 -2.04 1.68 0.55
C PHE A 67 -0.68 1.54 -0.11
N ALA A 68 -0.48 0.54 -0.98
CA ALA A 68 0.74 0.46 -1.78
C ALA A 68 0.48 0.02 -3.22
N PHE A 69 1.22 0.61 -4.17
CA PHE A 69 1.43 0.04 -5.48
C PHE A 69 2.52 -1.04 -5.37
N LEU A 70 2.21 -2.27 -5.79
CA LEU A 70 3.07 -3.43 -5.56
C LEU A 70 3.54 -4.07 -6.87
N ILE A 71 4.84 -4.36 -6.92
CA ILE A 71 5.45 -5.30 -7.85
C ILE A 71 5.95 -6.49 -7.02
N ALA A 72 5.42 -7.69 -7.27
CA ALA A 72 5.76 -8.90 -6.53
C ALA A 72 5.77 -10.13 -7.46
N PRO A 73 6.48 -11.21 -7.10
CA PRO A 73 6.54 -12.44 -7.90
C PRO A 73 5.29 -13.31 -7.79
N ASP A 74 4.48 -13.12 -6.75
CA ASP A 74 3.29 -13.91 -6.45
C ASP A 74 2.08 -13.03 -6.07
N ILE A 75 0.89 -13.61 -6.20
CA ILE A 75 -0.39 -12.97 -5.87
C ILE A 75 -0.78 -13.15 -4.40
N ASP A 76 -0.09 -14.06 -3.69
CA ASP A 76 -0.51 -14.47 -2.37
C ASP A 76 -0.30 -13.35 -1.35
N LEU A 77 -1.25 -13.21 -0.44
CA LEU A 77 -1.13 -12.29 0.69
C LEU A 77 -0.32 -12.99 1.78
N PRO A 78 0.80 -12.41 2.27
CA PRO A 78 1.55 -13.03 3.34
C PRO A 78 0.67 -13.22 4.59
N PRO A 79 0.79 -14.37 5.27
CA PRO A 79 -0.01 -14.64 6.46
C PRO A 79 0.34 -13.64 7.56
N GLY A 80 -0.68 -13.09 8.22
CA GLY A 80 -0.51 -12.10 9.31
C GLY A 80 0.05 -10.76 8.84
N SER A 81 -0.18 -10.40 7.56
CA SER A 81 0.29 -9.16 6.94
C SER A 81 -0.72 -8.01 7.10
N ASP A 82 -1.35 -7.88 8.26
CA ASP A 82 -2.16 -6.71 8.61
C ASP A 82 -1.35 -5.69 9.40
N GLY A 83 -1.95 -4.54 9.71
CA GLY A 83 -1.25 -3.50 10.46
C GLY A 83 -0.13 -2.86 9.64
N GLN A 84 0.95 -2.56 10.35
CA GLN A 84 2.23 -2.05 9.83
C GLN A 84 2.83 -2.80 8.64
N TYR A 85 2.37 -4.03 8.36
CA TYR A 85 2.92 -4.81 7.26
C TYR A 85 2.27 -4.53 5.91
N LEU A 86 1.20 -3.74 5.85
CA LEU A 86 0.52 -3.27 4.63
C LEU A 86 0.11 -4.34 3.61
N GLY A 87 0.02 -5.60 4.03
CA GLY A 87 -0.13 -6.69 3.10
C GLY A 87 1.14 -7.03 2.32
N LEU A 88 2.32 -6.41 2.59
CA LEU A 88 3.59 -6.55 1.86
C LEU A 88 4.48 -7.67 2.41
N THR A 89 4.69 -7.70 3.72
CA THR A 89 5.56 -8.66 4.42
C THR A 89 4.86 -9.19 5.67
N ASN A 90 5.58 -9.80 6.62
CA ASN A 90 5.03 -10.08 7.95
C ASN A 90 6.17 -10.09 8.97
N SER A 91 5.84 -10.38 10.23
CA SER A 91 6.78 -10.36 11.35
C SER A 91 8.01 -11.27 11.20
N THR A 92 7.98 -12.26 10.30
CA THR A 92 9.10 -13.18 10.08
C THR A 92 9.80 -12.98 8.75
N THR A 93 9.17 -12.32 7.79
CA THR A 93 9.68 -12.14 6.42
C THR A 93 10.10 -10.71 6.12
N ASP A 94 9.76 -9.73 6.95
CA ASP A 94 10.14 -8.33 6.73
C ASP A 94 11.66 -8.15 6.60
N GLY A 95 12.09 -7.52 5.51
CA GLY A 95 13.51 -7.33 5.19
C GLY A 95 14.20 -8.53 4.55
N ASN A 96 13.49 -9.66 4.35
CA ASN A 96 14.07 -10.82 3.69
C ASN A 96 14.28 -10.56 2.19
N PRO A 97 15.52 -10.63 1.65
CA PRO A 97 15.80 -10.41 0.24
C PRO A 97 15.03 -11.36 -0.71
N THR A 98 14.53 -12.50 -0.22
CA THR A 98 13.75 -13.45 -1.02
C THR A 98 12.31 -13.03 -1.26
N ASN A 99 11.83 -11.95 -0.63
CA ASN A 99 10.50 -11.41 -0.89
C ASN A 99 10.36 -10.93 -2.34
N HIS A 100 11.47 -10.46 -2.93
CA HIS A 100 11.56 -9.96 -4.31
C HIS A 100 10.45 -8.97 -4.68
N LEU A 101 10.06 -8.12 -3.73
CA LEU A 101 9.01 -7.12 -3.91
C LEU A 101 9.58 -5.71 -3.93
N ILE A 102 8.90 -4.85 -4.67
CA ILE A 102 9.08 -3.41 -4.64
C ILE A 102 7.70 -2.80 -4.46
N ALA A 103 7.56 -1.84 -3.55
CA ALA A 103 6.32 -1.13 -3.37
C ALA A 103 6.53 0.39 -3.29
N ILE A 104 5.52 1.13 -3.75
CA ILE A 104 5.37 2.56 -3.45
C ILE A 104 4.22 2.67 -2.47
N GLU A 105 4.53 2.90 -1.20
CA GLU A 105 3.53 3.03 -0.13
C GLU A 105 3.03 4.46 0.01
N LEU A 106 1.79 4.57 0.47
CA LEU A 106 1.11 5.75 0.97
C LEU A 106 0.66 5.41 2.39
N ASP A 107 1.54 5.70 3.33
CA ASP A 107 1.38 5.37 4.74
C ASP A 107 0.56 6.45 5.44
N THR A 108 -0.38 6.01 6.29
CA THR A 108 -1.30 6.88 7.01
C THR A 108 -1.24 6.72 8.52
N PHE A 109 -0.31 5.92 9.03
CA PHE A 109 -0.19 5.60 10.44
C PHE A 109 1.28 5.46 10.82
N LYS A 110 1.71 6.09 11.90
CA LYS A 110 3.13 6.11 12.25
C LYS A 110 3.53 4.90 13.11
N GLN A 111 4.51 4.13 12.65
CA GLN A 111 5.31 3.20 13.44
C GLN A 111 6.67 3.83 13.81
N ASP A 112 7.46 3.12 14.62
CA ASP A 112 8.76 3.60 15.11
C ASP A 112 9.79 3.84 14.00
N PHE A 113 9.61 3.23 12.83
CA PHE A 113 10.50 3.37 11.68
C PHE A 113 10.05 4.45 10.68
N ASP A 114 8.87 5.03 10.87
CA ASP A 114 8.30 6.01 9.95
C ASP A 114 8.70 7.44 10.29
N PRO A 115 8.87 8.32 9.28
CA PRO A 115 9.17 9.73 9.50
C PRO A 115 7.99 10.46 10.20
N ASP A 116 6.77 10.15 9.79
CA ASP A 116 5.51 10.69 10.31
C ASP A 116 4.35 9.74 9.96
N ASN A 117 3.11 10.14 10.24
CA ASN A 117 1.89 9.36 9.99
C ASN A 117 1.21 9.68 8.65
N ASN A 118 1.91 10.30 7.70
CA ASN A 118 1.34 10.72 6.42
C ASN A 118 2.46 10.95 5.40
N HIS A 119 3.02 9.85 4.90
CA HIS A 119 4.17 9.88 4.00
C HIS A 119 4.01 8.93 2.80
N MET A 120 4.82 9.18 1.78
CA MET A 120 5.04 8.24 0.69
C MET A 120 6.39 7.57 0.87
N GLY A 121 6.47 6.29 0.53
CA GLY A 121 7.64 5.46 0.73
C GLY A 121 8.02 4.60 -0.48
N LEU A 122 9.31 4.31 -0.63
CA LEU A 122 9.83 3.30 -1.56
C LEU A 122 10.35 2.12 -0.76
N ASP A 123 9.66 1.00 -0.90
CA ASP A 123 9.91 -0.24 -0.18
C ASP A 123 10.62 -1.25 -1.08
N ILE A 124 11.70 -1.83 -0.56
CA ILE A 124 12.42 -2.91 -1.24
C ILE A 124 12.55 -4.08 -0.26
N ASN A 125 11.77 -5.14 -0.49
CA ASN A 125 11.70 -6.35 0.33
C ASN A 125 11.30 -6.16 1.81
N SER A 126 10.98 -4.94 2.25
CA SER A 126 10.59 -4.59 3.61
C SER A 126 9.55 -3.49 3.59
N VAL A 127 8.70 -3.43 4.62
CA VAL A 127 7.81 -2.28 4.88
C VAL A 127 8.59 -1.07 5.43
N ARG A 128 9.87 -1.25 5.76
CA ARG A 128 10.74 -0.15 6.13
C ARG A 128 11.29 0.49 4.86
N SER A 129 10.66 1.59 4.47
CA SER A 129 11.04 2.40 3.32
C SER A 129 12.54 2.70 3.23
N ASN A 130 13.12 2.46 2.04
CA ASN A 130 14.46 2.89 1.68
C ASN A 130 14.55 4.41 1.48
N LYS A 131 13.44 5.03 1.07
CA LYS A 131 13.27 6.47 0.89
C LYS A 131 11.86 6.87 1.24
N THR A 132 11.71 7.98 1.95
CA THR A 132 10.41 8.53 2.31
C THR A 132 10.31 10.02 1.98
N VAL A 133 9.07 10.48 1.80
CA VAL A 133 8.73 11.91 1.70
C VAL A 133 7.46 12.16 2.50
N SER A 134 7.55 13.06 3.49
CA SER A 134 6.37 13.57 4.19
C SER A 134 5.45 14.31 3.22
N LEU A 135 4.18 13.92 3.20
CA LEU A 135 3.17 14.57 2.37
C LEU A 135 2.56 15.79 3.07
N SER A 136 2.70 15.86 4.40
CA SER A 136 2.21 16.98 5.21
C SER A 136 2.87 18.30 4.81
N HIS A 137 4.17 18.29 4.49
CA HIS A 137 4.89 19.48 4.00
C HIS A 137 4.45 19.94 2.61
N LEU A 138 3.78 19.05 1.86
CA LEU A 138 3.23 19.33 0.53
C LEU A 138 1.74 19.73 0.60
N GLY A 139 1.15 19.81 1.80
CA GLY A 139 -0.28 20.09 1.98
C GLY A 139 -1.19 18.94 1.51
N ILE A 140 -0.65 17.73 1.40
CA ILE A 140 -1.40 16.52 1.00
C ILE A 140 -1.66 15.68 2.24
N GLN A 141 -2.91 15.24 2.43
CA GLN A 141 -3.30 14.33 3.49
C GLN A 141 -3.97 13.11 2.86
N ILE A 142 -3.34 11.93 2.97
CA ILE A 142 -3.80 10.71 2.28
C ILE A 142 -5.20 10.32 2.73
N ALA A 143 -5.44 10.28 4.05
CA ALA A 143 -6.70 9.82 4.64
C ALA A 143 -7.43 10.93 5.44
N PRO A 144 -8.04 11.94 4.79
CA PRO A 144 -8.81 13.00 5.47
C PRO A 144 -10.14 12.49 6.04
N VAL A 145 -10.87 13.35 6.77
CA VAL A 145 -12.19 13.04 7.38
C VAL A 145 -13.31 12.93 6.33
N GLU A 146 -13.04 13.35 5.11
CA GLU A 146 -13.98 13.32 3.99
C GLU A 146 -13.37 12.55 2.83
N THR A 147 -14.21 12.06 1.93
CA THR A 147 -13.74 11.40 0.71
C THR A 147 -12.91 12.37 -0.12
N LYS A 148 -11.69 11.98 -0.49
CA LYS A 148 -10.84 12.77 -1.37
C LYS A 148 -10.13 11.88 -2.37
N ASN A 149 -10.20 12.28 -3.63
CA ASN A 149 -9.57 11.55 -4.73
C ASN A 149 -8.15 12.06 -4.95
N TYR A 150 -7.21 11.13 -5.05
CA TYR A 150 -5.83 11.40 -5.47
C TYR A 150 -5.48 10.58 -6.69
N THR A 151 -4.87 11.22 -7.69
CA THR A 151 -4.25 10.51 -8.81
C THR A 151 -2.79 10.28 -8.47
N VAL A 152 -2.38 9.02 -8.44
CA VAL A 152 -0.99 8.62 -8.20
C VAL A 152 -0.37 8.23 -9.54
N TRP A 153 0.88 8.65 -9.75
CA TRP A 153 1.68 8.33 -10.93
C TRP A 153 2.96 7.64 -10.46
N VAL A 154 3.24 6.47 -11.02
CA VAL A 154 4.45 5.67 -10.78
C VAL A 154 5.17 5.47 -12.11
#